data_AF-A0A961ENL6-F1
#
_entry.id   AF-A0A961ENL6-F1
#
_cell.length_a   1.000
_cell.length_b   1.000
_cell.length_c   1.000
_cell.angle_alpha   90.00
_cell.angle_beta   90.00
_cell.angle_gamma   90.00
#
_symmetry.space_group_name_H-M   'P 1'
#
loop_
_entity.id
_entity.type
_entity.pdbx_description
1 polymer ?
#
loop_
_entity_poly.entity_id
_entity_poly.type
_entity_poly.pdbx_seq_one_letter_code
_entity_poly.pdbx_strand_id
1 'polypeptide(L)' 'MSGSTPRERLLAALELYEVGEQMARARLRREHPDFDDAAIETAVVRWRQERPGAPYGDHPGPPSTRTLGDAAP' A
#
# COMPACT_ATOMS: atom_id res chain seq x y z
N MET A 1 -24.80 -4.93 11.32
CA MET A 1 -23.82 -3.91 10.87
C MET A 1 -23.04 -3.49 12.11
N SER A 2 -21.71 -3.62 12.07
CA SER A 2 -20.78 -3.55 13.21
C SER A 2 -21.16 -2.48 14.26
N GLY A 3 -21.09 -2.84 15.55
CA GLY A 3 -21.30 -1.91 16.67
C GLY A 3 -20.23 -0.82 16.80
N SER A 4 -19.19 -0.86 15.98
CA SER A 4 -18.15 0.16 15.89
C SER A 4 -18.62 1.41 15.11
N THR A 5 -18.21 2.58 15.55
CA THR A 5 -18.30 3.87 14.85
C THR A 5 -17.34 3.93 13.63
N PRO A 6 -17.57 4.85 12.67
CA PRO A 6 -16.63 5.10 11.59
C PRO A 6 -15.21 5.45 12.06
N ARG A 7 -15.08 6.21 13.15
CA ARG A 7 -13.79 6.59 13.74
C ARG A 7 -13.01 5.36 14.21
N GLU A 8 -13.66 4.46 14.95
CA GLU A 8 -13.01 3.24 15.47
C GLU A 8 -12.54 2.34 14.33
N ARG A 9 -13.32 2.20 13.26
CA ARG A 9 -12.90 1.44 12.08
C ARG A 9 -11.69 2.06 11.39
N LEU A 10 -11.65 3.39 11.27
CA LEU A 10 -10.52 4.08 10.67
C LEU A 10 -9.25 3.87 11.49
N LEU A 11 -9.32 4.04 12.81
CA LEU A 11 -8.18 3.83 13.70
C LEU A 11 -7.68 2.38 13.62
N ALA A 12 -8.58 1.40 13.69
CA ALA A 12 -8.22 0.00 13.53
C ALA A 12 -7.56 -0.30 12.17
N ALA A 13 -8.04 0.33 11.09
CA ALA A 13 -7.43 0.16 9.77
C ALA A 13 -6.00 0.73 9.71
N LEU A 14 -5.75 1.88 10.34
CA LEU A 14 -4.41 2.48 10.42
C LEU A 14 -3.46 1.62 11.27
N GLU A 15 -3.93 1.12 12.42
CA GLU A 15 -3.14 0.21 13.26
C GLU A 15 -2.77 -1.08 12.50
N LEU A 16 -3.73 -1.69 11.80
CA LEU A 16 -3.48 -2.88 11.00
C LEU A 16 -2.52 -2.61 9.83
N TYR A 17 -2.61 -1.42 9.23
CA TYR A 17 -1.66 -1.00 8.20
C TYR A 17 -0.24 -0.92 8.74
N GLU A 18 -0.03 -0.30 9.90
CA GLU A 18 1.30 -0.20 10.53
C GLU A 18 1.88 -1.57 10.88
N VAL A 19 1.06 -2.49 11.41
CA VAL A 19 1.48 -3.87 11.67
C VAL A 19 1.88 -4.58 10.37
N GLY A 20 1.08 -4.44 9.31
CA GLY A 20 1.38 -5.00 7.99
C GLY A 20 2.71 -4.50 7.41
N GLU A 21 2.99 -3.20 7.54
CA GLU A 21 4.25 -2.59 7.12
C GLU A 21 5.47 -3.16 7.88
N GLN A 22 5.34 -3.37 9.19
CA GLN A 22 6.40 -4.01 9.99
C GLN A 22 6.65 -5.45 9.56
N MET A 23 5.59 -6.21 9.29
CA MET A 23 5.70 -7.59 8.79
C MET A 23 6.37 -7.64 7.42
N ALA A 24 6.04 -6.71 6.52
CA ALA A 24 6.66 -6.61 5.19
C ALA A 24 8.16 -6.33 5.28
N ARG A 25 8.58 -5.35 6.11
CA ARG A 25 10.00 -5.08 6.39
C ARG A 25 10.73 -6.29 6.94
N ALA A 26 10.13 -6.94 7.95
CA ALA A 26 10.72 -8.13 8.56
C ALA A 26 10.87 -9.28 7.55
N ARG A 27 9.91 -9.46 6.64
CA ARG A 27 10.02 -10.43 5.54
C ARG A 27 11.18 -10.08 4.60
N LEU A 28 11.25 -8.83 4.13
CA LEU A 28 12.28 -8.38 3.19
C LEU A 28 13.69 -8.48 3.78
N ARG A 29 13.88 -8.18 5.07
CA ARG A 29 15.18 -8.37 5.75
C ARG A 29 15.61 -9.84 5.81
N ARG A 30 14.65 -10.77 5.94
CA ARG A 30 14.95 -12.22 5.90
C ARG A 30 15.27 -12.70 4.48
N GLU A 31 14.58 -12.18 3.48
CA GLU A 31 14.77 -12.52 2.06
C GLU A 31 16.06 -11.90 1.49
N HIS A 32 16.47 -10.74 2.01
CA HIS A 32 17.64 -9.97 1.58
C HIS A 32 18.51 -9.53 2.76
N PRO A 33 19.31 -10.44 3.35
CA PRO A 33 20.16 -10.14 4.52
C PRO A 33 21.19 -9.02 4.28
N ASP A 34 21.60 -8.82 3.03
CA ASP A 34 22.62 -7.83 2.65
C ASP A 34 22.03 -6.42 2.43
N PHE A 35 20.71 -6.25 2.51
CA PHE A 35 20.10 -4.94 2.36
C PHE A 35 20.33 -4.08 3.60
N ASP A 36 20.79 -2.86 3.38
CA ASP A 36 20.74 -1.82 4.39
C ASP A 36 19.31 -1.28 4.56
N ASP A 37 19.12 -0.41 5.55
CA ASP A 37 17.79 0.13 5.85
C ASP A 37 17.19 0.94 4.69
N ALA A 38 18.01 1.65 3.92
CA ALA A 38 17.54 2.44 2.78
C ALA A 38 17.07 1.54 1.62
N ALA A 39 17.79 0.44 1.37
CA ALA A 39 17.40 -0.58 0.41
C ALA A 39 16.11 -1.29 0.84
N ILE A 40 15.94 -1.58 2.14
CA ILE A 40 14.69 -2.15 2.66
C ILE A 40 13.51 -1.20 2.42
N GLU A 41 13.62 0.10 2.76
CA GLU A 41 12.51 1.03 2.53
C GLU A 41 12.15 1.14 1.03
N THR A 42 13.15 1.15 0.16
CA THR A 42 12.95 1.14 -1.30
C THR A 42 12.20 -0.12 -1.74
N ALA A 43 12.60 -1.28 -1.21
CA ALA A 43 11.95 -2.55 -1.51
C ALA A 43 10.51 -2.62 -0.97
N VAL A 44 10.21 -2.04 0.19
CA VAL A 44 8.84 -1.95 0.73
C VAL A 44 7.95 -1.08 -0.17
N VAL A 45 8.45 0.07 -0.63
CA VAL A 45 7.71 0.94 -1.57
C VAL A 45 7.39 0.18 -2.86
N ARG A 46 8.39 -0.47 -3.45
CA ARG A 46 8.22 -1.26 -4.67
C ARG A 46 7.23 -2.40 -4.46
N TRP A 47 7.36 -3.14 -3.36
CA TRP A 47 6.45 -4.23 -3.04
C TRP A 47 5.00 -3.75 -2.93
N ARG A 48 4.73 -2.59 -2.31
CA ARG A 48 3.36 -2.04 -2.25
C ARG A 48 2.74 -1.80 -3.62
N GLN A 49 3.55 -1.36 -4.59
CA GLN A 49 3.10 -1.06 -5.95
C GLN A 49 2.91 -2.33 -6.79
N GLU A 50 3.76 -3.33 -6.60
CA GLU A 50 3.85 -4.52 -7.46
C GLU A 50 3.35 -5.80 -6.76
N ARG A 51 2.66 -5.68 -5.61
CA ARG A 51 2.36 -6.86 -4.77
C ARG A 51 1.54 -7.90 -5.54
N PRO A 52 1.90 -9.20 -5.45
CA PRO A 52 1.19 -10.26 -6.13
C PRO A 52 -0.31 -10.24 -5.82
N GLY A 53 -1.14 -10.37 -6.86
CA GLY A 53 -2.60 -10.39 -6.73
C GLY A 53 -3.27 -9.01 -6.65
N ALA A 54 -2.52 -7.91 -6.65
CA ALA A 54 -3.06 -6.55 -6.60
C ALA A 54 -2.28 -5.56 -7.49
N PRO A 55 -2.17 -5.81 -8.82
CA PRO A 55 -1.41 -4.94 -9.75
C PRO A 55 -1.97 -3.52 -9.87
N TYR A 56 -3.24 -3.31 -9.49
CA TYR A 56 -3.90 -2.00 -9.44
C TYR A 56 -4.26 -1.60 -8.00
N GLY A 57 -3.60 -2.20 -7.00
CA GLY A 57 -4.04 -2.16 -5.61
C GLY A 57 -5.26 -3.05 -5.36
N ASP A 58 -5.97 -2.80 -4.26
CA ASP A 58 -7.09 -3.63 -3.80
C ASP A 58 -8.36 -3.45 -4.66
N HIS A 59 -8.44 -2.38 -5.44
CA HIS A 59 -9.52 -2.12 -6.40
C HIS A 59 -9.03 -1.13 -7.47
N PRO A 60 -9.28 -1.37 -8.78
CA PRO A 60 -8.79 -0.50 -9.86
C PRO A 60 -9.35 0.94 -9.86
N GLY A 61 -10.32 1.22 -8.99
CA GLY A 61 -11.01 2.51 -8.93
C GLY A 61 -11.99 2.72 -10.09
N PRO A 62 -13.00 3.58 -9.95
CA PRO A 62 -13.83 3.98 -11.08
C PRO A 62 -13.02 4.84 -12.06
N PRO A 63 -13.39 4.86 -13.36
CA PRO A 63 -12.80 5.78 -14.32
C PRO A 63 -12.85 7.23 -13.81
N SER A 64 -11.77 7.97 -14.00
CA SER A 64 -11.73 9.40 -13.68
C SER A 64 -12.77 10.15 -14.51
N THR A 65 -13.59 10.98 -13.86
CA THR A 65 -14.52 11.91 -14.54
C THR A 65 -13.85 13.20 -15.00
N ARG A 66 -12.55 13.40 -14.70
CA ARG A 66 -11.81 14.56 -15.19
C ARG A 66 -11.66 14.49 -16.70
N THR A 67 -12.23 15.47 -17.38
CA THR A 67 -11.80 15.86 -18.72
C THR A 67 -10.40 16.46 -18.61
N LEU A 68 -9.39 15.69 -19.00
CA LEU A 68 -8.10 16.27 -19.37
C LEU A 68 -8.39 17.06 -20.66
N GLY A 69 -8.40 18.39 -20.56
CA GLY A 69 -8.60 19.24 -21.73
C GLY A 69 -7.64 18.80 -22.84
N ASP A 70 -8.13 18.80 -24.08
CA ASP A 70 -7.41 18.29 -25.24
C ASP A 70 -5.94 18.67 -25.15
N ALA A 71 -5.06 17.66 -25.17
CA ALA A 71 -3.65 17.90 -25.42
C ALA A 71 -3.60 18.64 -26.76
N ALA A 72 -3.33 19.94 -26.69
CA ALA A 72 -3.18 20.78 -27.87
C ALA A 72 -2.18 20.09 -28.82
N PRO A 73 -2.46 20.10 -30.14
CA PRO A 73 -1.65 19.39 -31.13
C PRO A 73 -0.19 19.80 -31.14
#